data_AF-A0A661XN37-F1
#
_entry.id   AF-A0A661XN37-F1
#
_cell.length_a   1.000
_cell.length_b   1.000
_cell.length_c   1.000
_cell.angle_alpha   90.00
_cell.angle_beta   90.00
_cell.angle_gamma   90.00
#
_symmetry.space_group_name_H-M   'P 1'
#
loop_
_entity.id
_entity.type
_entity.pdbx_description
1 polymer ?
#
loop_
_entity_poly.entity_id
_entity_poly.type
_entity_poly.pdbx_seq_one_letter_code
_entity_poly.pdbx_strand_id
1 'polypeptide(L)'
;MKKAPISVRIIHVLSVIVFWILVVITAASFVFNILLQTNAIGGDFQLRIALPVTFEVEEVGKAQLFDTINDVRIEEATGQLHIVNTPVRFSKIVLRILFAVVAIVLFMTWKFKMFITNIKDGLIFDASNINNLKHIAYGILILWLLTKVYMEVFYHTFVKFVEFHSVTLANDVTNENNMIVIALLLWVLAHIFMKGVEMKKEQDLTV
;
A
#
# COMPACT_ATOMS: atom_id res chain seq x y z
N MET A 1 -8.99 6.10 -38.01
CA MET A 1 -8.82 6.25 -36.54
C MET A 1 -7.43 6.81 -36.26
N LYS A 2 -7.31 7.94 -35.53
CA LYS A 2 -6.00 8.49 -35.15
C LYS A 2 -5.30 7.52 -34.19
N LYS A 3 -4.05 7.16 -34.46
CA LYS A 3 -3.25 6.31 -33.55
C LYS A 3 -3.03 7.08 -32.23
N ALA A 4 -3.20 6.39 -31.10
CA ALA A 4 -2.91 6.96 -29.79
C ALA A 4 -1.46 7.46 -29.69
N PRO A 5 -1.21 8.56 -28.95
CA PRO A 5 0.14 9.08 -28.77
C PRO A 5 1.08 8.02 -28.17
N ILE A 6 2.36 8.12 -28.50
CA ILE A 6 3.39 7.15 -28.11
C ILE A 6 3.44 6.98 -26.58
N SER A 7 3.28 8.08 -25.82
CA SER A 7 3.24 8.07 -24.35
C SER A 7 2.16 7.13 -23.80
N VAL A 8 0.92 7.23 -24.31
CA VAL A 8 -0.19 6.37 -23.88
C VAL A 8 0.08 4.90 -24.19
N ARG A 9 0.69 4.61 -25.35
CA ARG A 9 1.06 3.24 -25.72
C ARG A 9 2.12 2.65 -24.80
N ILE A 10 3.13 3.44 -24.41
CA ILE A 10 4.16 3.02 -23.46
C ILE A 10 3.54 2.73 -22.09
N ILE A 11 2.71 3.65 -21.58
CA ILE A 11 2.02 3.48 -20.28
C ILE A 11 1.12 2.23 -20.31
N HIS A 12 0.44 1.97 -21.43
CA HIS A 12 -0.37 0.75 -21.60
C HIS A 12 0.47 -0.53 -21.52
N VAL A 13 1.60 -0.59 -22.22
CA VAL A 13 2.47 -1.78 -22.17
C VAL A 13 3.00 -1.97 -20.75
N LEU A 14 3.45 -0.90 -20.09
CA LEU A 14 3.92 -0.95 -18.72
C LEU A 14 2.81 -1.44 -17.77
N SER A 15 1.59 -0.93 -17.88
CA SER A 15 0.48 -1.34 -17.00
C SER A 15 0.09 -2.81 -17.20
N VAL A 16 0.18 -3.33 -18.42
CA VAL A 16 -0.04 -4.76 -18.70
C VAL A 16 1.04 -5.63 -18.07
N ILE A 17 2.32 -5.24 -18.18
CA ILE A 17 3.44 -5.97 -17.58
C ILE A 17 3.30 -5.99 -16.05
N VAL A 18 3.10 -4.83 -15.44
CA VAL A 18 2.92 -4.70 -13.98
C VAL A 18 1.73 -5.53 -13.50
N PHE A 19 0.62 -5.51 -14.23
CA PHE A 19 -0.56 -6.33 -13.92
C PHE A 19 -0.22 -7.83 -13.88
N TRP A 20 0.44 -8.37 -14.90
CA TRP A 20 0.76 -9.80 -14.93
C TRP A 20 1.77 -10.21 -13.87
N ILE A 21 2.75 -9.35 -13.56
CA ILE A 21 3.66 -9.57 -12.43
C ILE A 21 2.86 -9.66 -11.13
N LEU A 22 1.93 -8.73 -10.90
CA LEU A 22 1.08 -8.75 -9.70
C LEU A 22 0.16 -9.96 -9.65
N VAL A 23 -0.35 -10.46 -10.79
CA VAL A 23 -1.12 -11.71 -10.83
C VAL A 23 -0.27 -12.87 -10.33
N VAL A 24 0.98 -12.99 -10.78
CA VAL A 24 1.91 -14.04 -10.33
C VAL A 24 2.19 -13.91 -8.83
N ILE A 25 2.49 -12.69 -8.34
CA ILE A 25 2.71 -12.44 -6.91
C ILE A 25 1.48 -12.80 -6.08
N THR A 26 0.28 -12.46 -6.55
CA THR A 26 -0.98 -12.76 -5.85
C THR A 26 -1.24 -14.26 -5.81
N ALA A 27 -0.99 -14.98 -6.92
CA ALA A 27 -1.12 -16.43 -6.96
C ALA A 27 -0.12 -17.11 -6.02
N ALA A 28 1.15 -16.67 -6.03
CA ALA A 28 2.16 -17.17 -5.09
C ALA A 28 1.77 -16.91 -3.64
N SER A 29 1.29 -15.69 -3.33
CA SER A 29 0.81 -15.32 -1.99
C SER A 29 -0.39 -16.16 -1.54
N PHE A 30 -1.30 -16.49 -2.46
CA PHE A 30 -2.45 -17.35 -2.20
C PHE A 30 -2.01 -18.78 -1.85
N VAL A 31 -1.13 -19.37 -2.67
CA VAL A 31 -0.56 -20.71 -2.43
C VAL A 31 0.17 -20.73 -1.08
N PHE A 32 0.99 -19.72 -0.80
CA PHE A 32 1.72 -19.60 0.45
C PHE A 32 0.77 -19.50 1.67
N ASN A 33 -0.34 -18.77 1.54
CA ASN A 33 -1.36 -18.69 2.59
C ASN A 33 -2.00 -20.07 2.86
N ILE A 34 -2.35 -20.83 1.82
CA ILE A 34 -2.92 -22.19 1.96
C ILE A 34 -1.92 -23.14 2.65
N LEU A 35 -0.67 -23.12 2.21
CA LEU A 35 0.37 -24.00 2.75
C LEU A 35 0.62 -23.74 4.25
N LEU A 36 0.55 -22.47 4.67
CA LEU A 36 0.70 -22.11 6.08
C LEU A 36 -0.56 -22.44 6.90
N GLN A 37 -1.76 -22.38 6.31
CA GLN A 37 -3.00 -22.79 6.99
C GLN A 37 -3.09 -24.30 7.20
N THR A 38 -2.60 -25.08 6.24
CA THR A 38 -2.51 -26.55 6.31
C THR A 38 -1.35 -27.06 7.17
N ASN A 39 -0.56 -26.15 7.76
CA ASN A 39 0.67 -26.45 8.51
C ASN A 39 1.69 -27.28 7.70
N ALA A 40 1.61 -27.25 6.36
CA ALA A 40 2.51 -28.00 5.47
C ALA A 40 3.92 -27.38 5.44
N ILE A 41 4.00 -26.07 5.66
CA ILE A 41 5.25 -25.35 5.92
C ILE A 41 5.29 -25.16 7.44
N GLY A 42 6.19 -25.88 8.11
CA GLY A 42 6.28 -25.96 9.58
C GLY A 42 6.45 -24.60 10.27
N GLY A 43 6.33 -24.62 11.60
CA GLY A 43 6.29 -23.44 12.49
C GLY A 43 7.53 -22.55 12.54
N ASP A 44 8.52 -22.77 11.65
CA ASP A 44 9.77 -22.02 11.57
C ASP A 44 9.64 -20.68 10.82
N PHE A 45 8.42 -20.24 10.53
CA PHE A 45 8.18 -18.97 9.88
C PHE A 45 8.54 -17.81 10.80
N GLN A 46 9.56 -17.06 10.42
CA GLN A 46 10.03 -15.89 11.15
C GLN A 46 9.56 -14.61 10.45
N LEU A 47 8.71 -13.85 11.13
CA LEU A 47 8.24 -12.57 10.63
C LEU A 47 9.28 -11.49 10.85
N ARG A 48 9.56 -10.73 9.78
CA ARG A 48 10.23 -9.43 9.84
C ARG A 48 9.22 -8.37 9.48
N ILE A 49 8.94 -7.48 10.43
CA ILE A 49 7.89 -6.47 10.30
C ILE A 49 8.49 -5.12 10.65
N ALA A 50 8.17 -4.10 9.87
CA ALA A 50 8.50 -2.72 10.21
C ALA A 50 7.80 -2.32 11.51
N LEU A 51 8.53 -1.67 12.42
CA LEU A 51 7.96 -1.10 13.63
C LEU A 51 6.98 0.01 13.24
N PRO A 52 5.73 -0.03 13.72
CA PRO A 52 4.76 1.03 13.44
C PRO A 52 4.95 2.26 14.32
N VAL A 53 5.82 2.16 15.34
CA VAL A 53 6.14 3.20 16.31
C VAL A 53 7.62 3.53 16.21
N THR A 54 7.96 4.77 16.56
CA THR A 54 9.35 5.16 16.74
C THR A 54 9.88 4.66 18.08
N PHE A 55 11.19 4.59 18.20
CA PHE A 55 11.85 4.20 19.45
C PHE A 55 13.00 5.13 19.76
N GLU A 56 13.23 5.33 21.05
CA GLU A 56 14.36 6.07 21.57
C GLU A 56 15.36 5.07 22.16
N VAL A 57 16.65 5.37 22.03
CA VAL A 57 17.71 4.54 22.60
C VAL A 57 18.36 5.34 23.72
N GLU A 58 18.38 4.77 24.92
CA GLU A 58 18.94 5.45 26.10
C GLU A 58 20.48 5.55 26.05
N GLU A 59 21.13 4.74 25.22
CA GLU A 59 22.58 4.72 25.06
C GLU A 59 23.11 5.97 24.35
N VAL A 60 24.17 6.55 24.92
CA VAL A 60 24.91 7.67 24.34
C VAL A 60 26.07 7.12 23.52
N GLY A 61 26.04 7.34 22.21
CA GLY A 61 27.13 7.04 21.29
C GLY A 61 28.17 8.15 21.24
N LYS A 62 29.31 7.88 20.61
CA LYS A 62 30.34 8.89 20.33
C LYS A 62 30.52 9.02 18.83
N ALA A 63 30.36 10.23 18.31
CA ALA A 63 30.65 10.56 16.92
C ALA A 63 31.96 11.34 16.85
N GLN A 64 32.91 10.83 16.06
CA GLN A 64 34.10 11.59 15.70
C GLN A 64 33.77 12.46 14.49
N LEU A 65 33.67 13.77 14.73
CA LEU A 65 33.49 14.78 13.70
C LEU A 65 34.78 15.60 13.64
N PHE A 66 35.54 15.44 12.56
CA PHE A 66 36.90 15.96 12.44
C PHE A 66 37.81 15.44 13.59
N ASP A 67 38.43 16.34 14.35
CA ASP A 67 39.28 16.02 15.51
C ASP A 67 38.53 16.09 16.86
N THR A 68 37.21 16.26 16.84
CA THR A 68 36.41 16.38 18.08
C THR A 68 35.50 15.17 18.25
N ILE A 69 35.55 14.57 19.44
CA ILE A 69 34.63 13.50 19.84
C ILE A 69 33.44 14.16 20.50
N ASN A 70 32.26 14.02 19.88
CA ASN A 70 31.00 14.52 20.41
C ASN A 70 30.12 13.36 20.84
N ASP A 71 29.44 13.52 21.97
CA ASP A 71 28.40 12.60 22.41
C ASP A 71 27.17 12.78 21.52
N VAL A 72 26.62 11.66 21.04
CA VAL A 72 25.44 11.63 20.16
C VAL A 72 24.40 10.69 20.74
N ARG A 73 23.13 11.08 20.67
CA ARG A 73 21.98 10.29 21.11
C ARG A 73 21.05 10.06 19.93
N ILE A 74 20.42 8.89 19.90
CA ILE A 74 19.32 8.60 18.99
C ILE A 74 18.03 9.07 19.67
N GLU A 75 17.56 10.25 19.29
CA GLU A 75 16.30 10.80 19.82
C GLU A 75 15.08 10.09 19.23
N GLU A 76 15.08 9.79 17.93
CA GLU A 76 13.97 9.10 17.29
C GLU A 76 14.48 8.21 16.14
N ALA A 77 14.13 6.92 16.17
CA ALA A 77 14.45 5.97 15.12
C ALA A 77 13.25 5.09 14.74
N THR A 78 13.25 4.65 13.48
CA THR A 78 12.35 3.60 12.99
C THR A 78 13.16 2.34 12.71
N GLY A 79 12.56 1.17 12.90
CA GLY A 79 13.28 -0.10 12.80
C GLY A 79 12.44 -1.24 12.28
N GLN A 80 13.06 -2.41 12.20
CA GLN A 80 12.39 -3.67 11.89
C GLN A 80 12.49 -4.59 13.08
N LEU A 81 11.36 -5.17 13.47
CA LEU A 81 11.30 -6.25 14.43
C LEU A 81 11.46 -7.58 13.70
N HIS A 82 12.46 -8.36 14.11
CA HIS A 82 12.59 -9.76 13.73
C HIS A 82 12.07 -10.62 14.87
N ILE A 83 10.89 -11.22 14.68
CA ILE A 83 10.27 -12.07 15.69
C ILE A 83 10.80 -13.50 15.51
N VAL A 84 11.76 -13.87 16.33
CA VAL A 84 12.29 -15.24 16.38
C VAL A 84 11.20 -16.18 16.91
N ASN A 85 10.96 -17.29 16.22
CA ASN A 85 9.90 -18.27 16.53
C ASN A 85 8.51 -17.64 16.63
N THR A 86 8.09 -16.95 15.56
CA THR A 86 6.79 -16.27 15.54
C THR A 86 5.64 -17.27 15.78
N PRO A 87 4.75 -17.02 16.76
CA PRO A 87 3.61 -17.89 17.00
C PRO A 87 2.77 -18.10 15.73
N VAL A 88 2.50 -19.36 15.37
CA VAL A 88 1.79 -19.72 14.12
C VAL A 88 0.45 -18.98 13.97
N ARG A 89 -0.25 -18.75 15.08
CA ARG A 89 -1.52 -18.00 15.09
C ARG A 89 -1.34 -16.55 14.64
N PHE A 90 -0.26 -15.89 15.08
CA PHE A 90 0.07 -14.53 14.71
C PHE A 90 0.49 -14.45 13.23
N SER A 91 1.34 -15.38 12.78
CA SER A 91 1.73 -15.51 11.37
C SER A 91 0.54 -15.68 10.43
N LYS A 92 -0.45 -16.49 10.81
CA LYS A 92 -1.71 -16.66 10.06
C LYS A 92 -2.52 -15.36 9.95
N ILE A 93 -2.52 -14.51 10.97
CA ILE A 93 -3.23 -13.22 10.95
C ILE A 93 -2.50 -12.26 10.00
N VAL A 94 -1.20 -12.06 10.21
CA VAL A 94 -0.39 -11.13 9.40
C VAL A 94 -0.44 -11.51 7.93
N LEU A 95 -0.33 -12.80 7.59
CA LEU A 95 -0.34 -13.25 6.21
C LEU A 95 -1.71 -13.07 5.52
N ARG A 96 -2.82 -13.18 6.27
CA ARG A 96 -4.17 -12.86 5.73
C ARG A 96 -4.32 -11.38 5.42
N ILE A 97 -3.79 -10.52 6.28
CA ILE A 97 -3.79 -9.06 6.05
C ILE A 97 -2.92 -8.72 4.84
N LEU A 98 -1.72 -9.29 4.75
CA LEU A 98 -0.83 -9.11 3.60
C LEU A 98 -1.50 -9.57 2.30
N PHE A 99 -2.17 -10.73 2.32
CA PHE A 99 -2.92 -11.22 1.15
C PHE A 99 -4.05 -10.25 0.75
N ALA A 100 -4.79 -9.70 1.72
CA ALA A 100 -5.82 -8.70 1.46
C ALA A 100 -5.23 -7.43 0.82
N VAL A 101 -4.09 -6.95 1.31
CA VAL A 101 -3.35 -5.82 0.72
C VAL A 101 -2.99 -6.11 -0.73
N VAL A 102 -2.37 -7.25 -1.02
CA VAL A 102 -1.96 -7.65 -2.37
C VAL A 102 -3.18 -7.76 -3.30
N ALA A 103 -4.30 -8.31 -2.82
CA ALA A 103 -5.54 -8.41 -3.59
C ALA A 103 -6.14 -7.04 -3.93
N ILE A 104 -6.13 -6.08 -2.99
CA ILE A 104 -6.58 -4.69 -3.23
C ILE A 104 -5.68 -4.01 -4.26
N VAL A 105 -4.36 -4.16 -4.14
CA VAL A 105 -3.41 -3.60 -5.10
C VAL A 105 -3.63 -4.20 -6.49
N LEU A 106 -3.82 -5.52 -6.61
CA LEU A 106 -4.14 -6.16 -7.88
C LEU A 106 -5.44 -5.62 -8.49
N PHE A 107 -6.49 -5.46 -7.67
CA PHE A 107 -7.75 -4.86 -8.11
C PHE A 107 -7.55 -3.44 -8.65
N MET A 108 -6.80 -2.60 -7.94
CA MET A 108 -6.48 -1.24 -8.38
C MET A 108 -5.69 -1.24 -9.68
N THR A 109 -4.65 -2.09 -9.81
CA THR A 109 -3.87 -2.20 -11.04
C THR A 109 -4.72 -2.70 -12.20
N TRP A 110 -5.66 -3.61 -11.96
CA TRP A 110 -6.61 -4.05 -12.97
C TRP A 110 -7.49 -2.90 -13.46
N LYS A 111 -8.04 -2.09 -12.55
CA LYS A 111 -8.82 -0.90 -12.88
C LYS A 111 -7.98 0.15 -13.62
N PHE A 112 -6.73 0.36 -13.21
CA PHE A 112 -5.79 1.24 -13.90
C PHE A 112 -5.45 0.75 -15.31
N LYS A 113 -5.21 -0.54 -15.47
CA LYS A 113 -4.99 -1.16 -16.78
C LYS A 113 -6.20 -0.93 -17.69
N MET A 114 -7.42 -1.20 -17.21
CA MET A 114 -8.64 -0.93 -17.97
C MET A 114 -8.76 0.55 -18.35
N PHE A 115 -8.44 1.45 -17.42
CA PHE A 115 -8.46 2.89 -17.66
C PHE A 115 -7.51 3.30 -18.80
N ILE A 116 -6.28 2.81 -18.79
CA ILE A 116 -5.30 3.10 -19.84
C ILE A 116 -5.66 2.43 -21.17
N THR A 117 -6.23 1.22 -21.16
CA THR A 117 -6.74 0.57 -22.37
C THR A 117 -7.83 1.41 -23.03
N ASN A 118 -8.80 1.91 -22.26
CA ASN A 118 -9.85 2.79 -22.77
C ASN A 118 -9.29 4.09 -23.37
N ILE A 119 -8.29 4.72 -22.72
CA ILE A 119 -7.62 5.92 -23.25
C ILE A 119 -6.93 5.62 -24.59
N LYS A 120 -6.23 4.49 -24.67
CA LYS A 120 -5.56 4.04 -25.91
C LYS A 120 -6.57 3.84 -27.05
N ASP A 121 -7.77 3.37 -26.72
CA ASP A 121 -8.85 3.11 -27.69
C ASP A 121 -9.68 4.37 -27.99
N GLY A 122 -9.35 5.51 -27.38
CA GLY A 122 -10.00 6.82 -27.61
C GLY A 122 -11.22 7.10 -26.72
N LEU A 123 -11.55 6.20 -25.80
CA LEU A 123 -12.69 6.28 -24.87
C LEU A 123 -12.30 7.07 -23.61
N ILE A 124 -11.77 8.27 -23.78
CA ILE A 124 -11.25 9.10 -22.68
C ILE A 124 -12.40 9.63 -21.82
N PHE A 125 -13.41 10.22 -22.46
CA PHE A 125 -14.58 10.85 -21.84
C PHE A 125 -15.78 9.91 -21.85
N ASP A 126 -15.58 8.69 -21.35
CA ASP A 126 -16.64 7.70 -21.17
C ASP A 126 -16.92 7.48 -19.68
N ALA A 127 -18.19 7.38 -19.32
CA ALA A 127 -18.62 7.21 -17.93
C ALA A 127 -18.03 5.93 -17.29
N SER A 128 -17.92 4.84 -18.07
CA SER A 128 -17.28 3.59 -17.62
C SER A 128 -15.79 3.82 -17.31
N ASN A 129 -15.11 4.62 -18.12
CA ASN A 129 -13.70 4.92 -17.93
C ASN A 129 -13.45 5.78 -16.68
N ILE A 130 -14.28 6.80 -16.46
CA ILE A 130 -14.23 7.63 -15.25
C ILE A 130 -14.56 6.81 -14.01
N ASN A 131 -15.47 5.84 -14.13
CA ASN A 131 -15.79 4.93 -13.04
C ASN A 131 -14.57 4.09 -12.63
N ASN A 132 -13.71 3.67 -13.57
CA ASN A 132 -12.46 2.99 -13.21
C ASN A 132 -11.57 3.88 -12.32
N LEU A 133 -11.49 5.17 -12.59
CA LEU A 133 -10.77 6.13 -11.74
C LEU A 133 -11.36 6.23 -10.33
N LYS A 134 -12.70 6.25 -10.21
CA LYS A 134 -13.40 6.21 -8.90
C LYS A 134 -13.05 4.94 -8.11
N HIS A 135 -13.04 3.78 -8.78
CA HIS A 135 -12.69 2.51 -8.13
C HIS A 135 -11.24 2.49 -7.64
N ILE A 136 -10.31 3.10 -8.36
CA ILE A 136 -8.92 3.25 -7.89
C ILE A 136 -8.88 4.12 -6.63
N ALA A 137 -9.60 5.25 -6.62
CA ALA A 137 -9.69 6.12 -5.45
C ALA A 137 -10.27 5.40 -4.22
N TYR A 138 -11.34 4.62 -4.40
CA TYR A 138 -11.89 3.78 -3.34
C TYR A 138 -10.91 2.69 -2.87
N GLY A 139 -10.16 2.09 -3.79
CA GLY A 139 -9.11 1.13 -3.45
C GLY A 139 -8.02 1.75 -2.55
N ILE A 140 -7.58 2.98 -2.85
CA ILE A 140 -6.60 3.70 -2.02
C ILE A 140 -7.17 4.00 -0.65
N LEU A 141 -8.44 4.41 -0.57
CA LEU A 141 -9.09 4.70 0.70
C LEU A 141 -9.24 3.45 1.57
N ILE A 142 -9.64 2.31 0.98
CA ILE A 142 -9.70 1.03 1.66
C ILE A 142 -8.31 0.60 2.14
N LEU A 143 -7.28 0.77 1.30
CA LEU A 143 -5.90 0.45 1.67
C LEU A 143 -5.41 1.29 2.84
N TRP A 144 -5.68 2.60 2.83
CA TRP A 144 -5.37 3.48 3.95
C TRP A 144 -6.06 3.03 5.24
N LEU A 145 -7.36 2.73 5.18
CA LEU A 145 -8.12 2.27 6.34
C LEU A 145 -7.57 0.94 6.87
N LEU A 146 -7.24 0.01 5.96
CA LEU A 146 -6.64 -1.28 6.32
C LEU A 146 -5.29 -1.10 7.00
N THR A 147 -4.45 -0.16 6.54
CA THR A 147 -3.19 0.18 7.20
C THR A 147 -3.42 0.72 8.61
N LYS A 148 -4.39 1.62 8.83
CA LYS A 148 -4.71 2.14 10.18
C LYS A 148 -5.17 1.03 11.12
N VAL A 149 -6.10 0.19 10.67
CA VAL A 149 -6.58 -0.95 11.46
C VAL A 149 -5.43 -1.91 11.76
N TYR A 150 -4.56 -2.18 10.78
CA TYR A 150 -3.38 -3.03 10.96
C TYR A 150 -2.43 -2.46 12.02
N MET A 151 -2.08 -1.18 11.94
CA MET A 151 -1.19 -0.54 12.91
C MET A 151 -1.78 -0.61 14.33
N GLU A 152 -3.07 -0.33 14.48
CA GLU A 152 -3.76 -0.35 15.76
C GLU A 152 -3.80 -1.76 16.38
N VAL A 153 -4.18 -2.75 15.56
CA VAL A 153 -4.19 -4.16 15.99
C VAL A 153 -2.79 -4.63 16.36
N PHE A 154 -1.78 -4.28 15.56
CA PHE A 154 -0.39 -4.66 15.82
C PHE A 154 0.14 -4.00 17.10
N TYR A 155 -0.17 -2.72 17.31
CA TYR A 155 0.21 -1.99 18.52
C TYR A 155 -0.37 -2.65 19.78
N HIS A 156 -1.68 -2.91 19.79
CA HIS A 156 -2.37 -3.49 20.94
C HIS A 156 -2.11 -4.98 21.16
N THR A 157 -1.75 -5.74 20.12
CA THR A 157 -1.51 -7.19 20.22
C THR A 157 -0.05 -7.53 20.46
N PHE A 158 0.88 -6.71 19.97
CA PHE A 158 2.31 -7.01 19.98
C PHE A 158 3.13 -5.92 20.67
N VAL A 159 3.14 -4.69 20.13
CA VAL A 159 4.07 -3.61 20.56
C VAL A 159 3.98 -3.33 22.06
N LYS A 160 2.75 -3.28 22.60
CA LYS A 160 2.52 -3.02 24.03
C LYS A 160 3.15 -4.07 24.98
N PHE A 161 3.46 -5.26 24.48
CA PHE A 161 4.04 -6.35 25.28
C PHE A 161 5.52 -6.58 25.00
N VAL A 162 6.14 -5.75 24.15
CA VAL A 162 7.55 -5.85 23.79
C VAL A 162 8.33 -4.92 24.69
N GLU A 163 9.22 -5.50 25.49
CA GLU A 163 10.14 -4.76 26.35
C GLU A 163 11.58 -5.00 25.88
N PHE A 164 12.32 -3.91 25.74
CA PHE A 164 13.75 -3.92 25.47
C PHE A 164 14.48 -3.30 26.66
N HIS A 165 15.71 -3.77 26.93
CA HIS A 165 16.46 -3.31 28.09
C HIS A 165 16.99 -1.86 27.94
N SER A 166 17.33 -1.43 26.72
CA SER A 166 17.93 -0.11 26.44
C SER A 166 17.15 0.72 25.42
N VAL A 167 15.94 0.28 25.06
CA VAL A 167 15.11 0.91 24.03
C VAL A 167 13.71 1.15 24.59
N THR A 168 13.27 2.41 24.55
CA THR A 168 11.92 2.81 24.91
C THR A 168 11.11 2.98 23.62
N LEU A 169 10.01 2.25 23.50
CA LEU A 169 9.11 2.39 22.37
C LEU A 169 8.22 3.62 22.62
N ALA A 170 8.24 4.56 21.68
CA ALA A 170 7.36 5.72 21.75
C ALA A 170 5.91 5.26 21.56
N ASN A 171 4.98 5.94 22.24
CA ASN A 171 3.55 5.70 22.07
C ASN A 171 2.97 6.34 20.79
N ASP A 172 3.81 6.99 19.97
CA ASP A 172 3.35 7.68 18.77
C ASP A 172 3.36 6.73 17.56
N VAL A 173 2.17 6.38 17.10
CA VAL A 173 1.99 5.58 15.89
C VAL A 173 2.17 6.50 14.69
N THR A 174 3.20 6.23 13.90
CA THR A 174 3.52 7.02 12.70
C THR A 174 2.29 7.20 11.80
N ASN A 175 1.84 8.45 11.67
CA ASN A 175 0.53 8.77 11.10
C ASN A 175 0.66 9.20 9.63
N GLU A 176 0.92 8.26 8.72
CA GLU A 176 0.97 8.59 7.29
C GLU A 176 -0.43 8.79 6.70
N ASN A 177 -0.81 10.05 6.46
CA ASN A 177 -2.12 10.44 5.92
C ASN A 177 -2.09 10.82 4.43
N ASN A 178 -0.92 10.72 3.79
CA ASN A 178 -0.73 11.05 2.37
C ASN A 178 -1.65 10.24 1.44
N MET A 179 -1.96 8.99 1.79
CA MET A 179 -2.85 8.13 1.02
C MET A 179 -4.28 8.70 0.93
N ILE A 180 -4.80 9.30 2.01
CA ILE A 180 -6.14 9.93 2.00
C ILE A 180 -6.15 11.09 1.02
N VAL A 181 -5.12 11.94 1.08
CA VAL A 181 -5.03 13.12 0.22
C VAL A 181 -5.03 12.69 -1.25
N ILE A 182 -4.25 11.66 -1.60
CA ILE A 182 -4.21 11.10 -2.96
C ILE A 182 -5.58 10.52 -3.35
N ALA A 183 -6.22 9.76 -2.46
CA ALA A 183 -7.54 9.17 -2.72
C ALA A 183 -8.60 10.26 -2.98
N LEU A 184 -8.63 11.31 -2.16
CA LEU A 184 -9.54 12.44 -2.29
C LEU A 184 -9.31 13.20 -3.59
N LEU A 185 -8.05 13.48 -3.95
CA LEU A 185 -7.71 14.15 -5.20
C LEU A 185 -8.19 13.36 -6.41
N LEU A 186 -7.92 12.05 -6.45
CA LEU A 186 -8.38 11.18 -7.54
C LEU A 186 -9.91 11.10 -7.59
N TRP A 187 -10.56 11.04 -6.44
CA TRP A 187 -12.02 11.01 -6.33
C TRP A 187 -12.67 12.30 -6.84
N VAL A 188 -12.11 13.47 -6.49
CA VAL A 188 -12.56 14.78 -6.98
C VAL A 188 -12.34 14.89 -8.49
N LEU A 189 -11.17 14.50 -9.00
CA LEU A 189 -10.90 14.50 -10.44
C LEU A 189 -11.90 13.63 -11.21
N ALA A 190 -12.22 12.46 -10.67
CA ALA A 190 -13.22 11.59 -11.27
C ALA A 190 -14.64 12.22 -11.27
N HIS A 191 -15.00 13.02 -10.26
CA HIS A 191 -16.26 13.75 -10.25
C HIS A 191 -16.29 14.89 -11.28
N ILE A 192 -15.19 15.65 -11.39
CA ILE A 192 -15.06 16.72 -12.39
C ILE A 192 -15.19 16.14 -13.80
N PHE A 193 -14.48 15.05 -14.09
CA PHE A 193 -14.59 14.40 -15.41
C PHE A 193 -15.98 13.86 -15.67
N MET A 194 -16.68 13.31 -14.66
CA MET A 194 -18.06 12.84 -14.83
C MET A 194 -18.99 13.98 -15.23
N LYS A 195 -18.88 15.12 -14.54
CA LYS A 195 -19.66 16.32 -14.90
C LYS A 195 -19.34 16.83 -16.29
N GLY A 196 -18.07 16.80 -16.70
CA GLY A 196 -17.67 17.14 -18.06
C GLY A 196 -18.31 16.23 -19.13
N VAL A 197 -18.46 14.94 -18.85
CA VAL A 197 -19.15 13.99 -19.76
C VAL A 197 -20.65 14.28 -19.83
N GLU A 198 -21.30 14.55 -18.69
CA GLU A 198 -22.72 14.91 -18.64
C GLU A 198 -23.00 16.17 -19.47
N MET A 199 -22.21 17.24 -19.28
CA MET A 199 -22.35 18.49 -20.02
C MET A 199 -22.14 18.30 -21.53
N LYS A 200 -21.16 17.50 -21.93
CA LYS A 200 -20.93 17.20 -23.34
C LYS A 200 -22.14 16.47 -23.94
N LYS A 201 -22.71 15.52 -23.21
CA LYS A 201 -23.90 14.78 -23.66
C LYS A 201 -25.12 15.70 -23.79
N GLU A 202 -25.30 16.64 -22.88
CA GLU A 202 -26.37 17.65 -22.96
C GLU A 202 -26.20 18.57 -24.18
N GLN A 203 -24.96 18.98 -24.48
CA GLN A 203 -24.64 19.78 -25.65
C GLN A 203 -24.90 19.02 -26.95
N ASP A 204 -24.48 17.75 -27.03
CA ASP A 204 -24.69 16.89 -28.20
C ASP A 204 -26.19 16.59 -28.46
N LEU A 205 -27.06 16.75 -27.45
CA LEU A 205 -28.51 16.55 -27.56
C LEU A 205 -29.31 17.81 -27.90
N THR A 206 -28.68 18.98 -27.82
CA THR A 206 -29.34 20.29 -28.04
C THR A 206 -28.98 20.93 -29.38
N VAL A 207 -28.08 20.32 -30.16
CA VAL A 207 -27.68 20.71 -31.53
C VAL A 207 -28.40 19.86 -32.57
#